data_AF-A0A928GVP1-F1
#
_entry.id   AF-A0A928GVP1-F1
#
_cell.length_a   1.000
_cell.length_b   1.000
_cell.length_c   1.000
_cell.angle_alpha   90.00
_cell.angle_beta   90.00
_cell.angle_gamma   90.00
#
_symmetry.space_group_name_H-M   'P 1'
#
loop_
_entity.id
_entity.type
_entity.pdbx_description
1 polymer ?
#
loop_
_entity_poly.entity_id
_entity_poly.type
_entity_poly.pdbx_seq_one_letter_code
_entity_poly.pdbx_strand_id
1 'polypeptide(L)'
;MKDSTNKQLDCEERFGIVSAGSLAAGKFSSLVLGCVLTAVFYGVLSLAKLIWSNAALLQMFFPGGAENRTLIPAITVLAAMWTLSMLLIKKSKLKLQQKMFAAGSELWRQACTESQFRSIYPEPEASVAAVMLAEQLKLHRSDLALADRLQIMENKFDDLEKELENNFIIISSFIWSIPVLGFIGTVLGLAGAVSNFGLLASGDKVSFEAVLPQITGGLATAFETTLIALVMALILQLISSFQLQSELAFAARIKAATGGMPTWENPAEEVGRQ
;
A
#
# COMPACT_ATOMS: atom_id res chain seq x y z
N MET A 1 -22.04 25.85 3.01
CA MET A 1 -21.69 25.03 4.20
C MET A 1 -21.58 23.52 3.93
N LYS A 2 -21.77 23.04 2.68
CA LYS A 2 -21.57 21.65 2.23
C LYS A 2 -20.12 21.28 1.89
N ASP A 3 -19.25 22.29 1.76
CA ASP A 3 -17.91 22.16 1.17
C ASP A 3 -16.80 21.83 2.18
N SER A 4 -17.06 22.04 3.48
CA SER A 4 -16.06 21.84 4.53
C SER A 4 -15.93 20.41 5.02
N THR A 5 -16.95 19.57 4.77
CA THR A 5 -17.01 18.18 5.26
C THR A 5 -16.42 17.19 4.24
N ASN A 6 -16.52 17.48 2.93
CA ASN A 6 -15.84 16.70 1.88
C ASN A 6 -14.33 16.64 2.11
N LYS A 7 -13.74 17.77 2.47
CA LYS A 7 -12.30 17.93 2.78
C LYS A 7 -11.76 17.04 3.90
N GLN A 8 -12.62 16.43 4.71
CA GLN A 8 -12.19 15.59 5.84
C GLN A 8 -12.12 14.09 5.49
N LEU A 9 -12.83 13.64 4.44
CA LEU A 9 -12.95 12.22 4.11
C LEU A 9 -11.82 11.71 3.21
N ASP A 10 -11.30 12.57 2.33
CA ASP A 10 -10.17 12.22 1.48
C ASP A 10 -8.95 13.08 1.83
N CYS A 11 -7.90 12.44 2.37
CA CYS A 11 -6.58 13.08 2.45
C CYS A 11 -6.12 13.57 1.07
N GLU A 12 -6.60 12.96 -0.03
CA GLU A 12 -6.29 13.31 -1.42
C GLU A 12 -7.08 14.53 -1.92
N GLU A 13 -8.34 14.72 -1.52
CA GLU A 13 -9.16 15.92 -1.80
C GLU A 13 -8.66 17.14 -1.03
N ARG A 14 -8.06 16.94 0.15
CA ARG A 14 -7.40 18.02 0.89
C ARG A 14 -6.24 18.65 0.11
N PHE A 15 -5.68 17.92 -0.86
CA PHE A 15 -4.67 18.36 -1.82
C PHE A 15 -5.21 18.56 -3.25
N GLY A 16 -6.53 18.47 -3.47
CA GLY A 16 -7.17 18.73 -4.77
C GLY A 16 -6.95 17.68 -5.85
N ILE A 17 -6.64 16.43 -5.48
CA ILE A 17 -6.39 15.33 -6.43
C ILE A 17 -7.65 14.48 -6.54
N VAL A 18 -8.17 14.31 -7.77
CA VAL A 18 -9.37 13.51 -8.08
C VAL A 18 -9.16 12.05 -7.65
N SER A 19 -9.97 11.62 -6.68
CA SER A 19 -10.00 10.27 -6.12
C SER A 19 -10.44 9.25 -7.19
N ALA A 20 -9.60 8.27 -7.48
CA ALA A 20 -9.92 7.17 -8.37
C ALA A 20 -10.41 5.99 -7.53
N GLY A 21 -11.71 5.93 -7.23
CA GLY A 21 -12.33 4.83 -6.46
C GLY A 21 -11.81 4.73 -5.03
N SER A 22 -12.68 4.95 -4.05
CA SER A 22 -12.26 5.24 -2.67
C SER A 22 -11.36 4.20 -1.98
N LEU A 23 -11.38 2.93 -2.38
CA LEU A 23 -10.51 1.88 -1.82
C LEU A 23 -9.11 1.82 -2.44
N ALA A 24 -8.89 2.41 -3.62
CA ALA A 24 -7.59 2.49 -4.24
C ALA A 24 -6.83 3.73 -3.76
N ALA A 25 -5.50 3.64 -3.67
CA ALA A 25 -4.67 4.83 -3.56
C ALA A 25 -4.70 5.57 -4.90
N GLY A 26 -4.89 6.90 -4.88
CA GLY A 26 -4.82 7.69 -6.11
C GLY A 26 -3.49 7.45 -6.81
N LYS A 27 -3.54 6.99 -8.06
CA LYS A 27 -2.33 6.60 -8.83
C LYS A 27 -1.32 7.75 -8.93
N PHE A 28 -1.81 8.99 -9.05
CA PHE A 28 -0.96 10.19 -9.13
C PHE A 28 -0.45 10.65 -7.75
N SER A 29 -1.35 10.68 -6.74
CA SER A 29 -1.03 11.03 -5.35
C SER A 29 0.07 10.14 -4.77
N SER A 30 -0.05 8.82 -4.97
CA SER A 30 0.94 7.85 -4.52
C SER A 30 2.30 8.02 -5.19
N LEU A 31 2.34 8.41 -6.48
CA LEU A 31 3.58 8.64 -7.21
C LEU A 31 4.28 9.91 -6.72
N VAL A 32 3.57 11.01 -6.55
CA VAL A 32 4.14 12.27 -6.04
C VAL A 32 4.73 12.07 -4.64
N LEU A 33 3.96 11.45 -3.74
CA LEU A 33 4.43 11.15 -2.39
C LEU A 33 5.61 10.16 -2.42
N GLY A 34 5.61 9.21 -3.37
CA GLY A 34 6.73 8.31 -3.62
C GLY A 34 8.02 9.04 -3.99
N CYS A 35 7.95 9.97 -4.96
CA CYS A 35 9.09 10.80 -5.36
C CYS A 35 9.61 11.66 -4.20
N VAL A 36 8.71 12.25 -3.40
CA VAL A 36 9.07 13.02 -2.21
C VAL A 36 9.78 12.12 -1.18
N LEU A 37 9.24 10.93 -0.90
CA LEU A 37 9.86 9.96 -0.02
C LEU A 37 11.25 9.54 -0.51
N THR A 38 11.43 9.33 -1.81
CA THR A 38 12.74 9.04 -2.39
C THR A 38 13.71 10.20 -2.22
N ALA A 39 13.28 11.44 -2.46
CA ALA A 39 14.12 12.62 -2.26
C ALA A 39 14.53 12.78 -0.78
N VAL A 40 13.60 12.56 0.15
CA VAL A 40 13.86 12.57 1.59
C VAL A 40 14.84 11.45 1.97
N PHE A 41 14.64 10.24 1.45
CA PHE A 41 15.52 9.09 1.69
C PHE A 41 16.96 9.39 1.27
N TYR A 42 17.17 9.89 0.04
CA TYR A 42 18.49 10.29 -0.43
C TYR A 42 19.06 11.51 0.32
N GLY A 43 18.22 12.45 0.75
CA GLY A 43 18.62 13.57 1.60
C GLY A 43 19.11 13.15 2.98
N VAL A 44 18.46 12.17 3.60
CA VAL A 44 18.90 11.58 4.86
C VAL A 44 20.21 10.82 4.67
N LEU A 45 20.32 10.03 3.60
CA LEU A 45 21.56 9.31 3.30
C LEU A 45 22.73 10.27 3.01
N SER A 46 22.49 11.41 2.37
CA SER A 46 23.55 12.37 2.04
C SER A 46 24.03 13.12 3.28
N LEU A 47 23.11 13.41 4.22
CA LEU A 47 23.45 13.93 5.53
C LEU A 47 24.21 12.89 6.37
N ALA A 48 23.80 11.61 6.33
CA ALA A 48 24.49 10.53 7.01
C ALA A 48 25.91 10.32 6.45
N LYS A 49 26.10 10.46 5.13
CA LYS A 49 27.42 10.43 4.47
C LYS A 49 28.35 11.54 4.97
N LEU A 50 27.81 12.72 5.32
CA LEU A 50 28.60 13.82 5.89
C LEU A 50 29.16 13.46 7.28
N ILE A 51 28.42 12.69 8.07
CA ILE A 51 28.81 12.27 9.43
C ILE A 51 29.71 11.03 9.39
N TRP A 52 29.44 10.09 8.48
CA TRP A 52 30.15 8.81 8.35
C TRP A 52 30.65 8.59 6.92
N SER A 53 31.80 9.17 6.57
CA SER A 53 32.28 9.18 5.17
C SER A 53 32.68 7.79 4.62
N ASN A 54 33.00 6.83 5.50
CA ASN A 54 33.61 5.53 5.13
C ASN A 54 32.68 4.32 5.34
N ALA A 55 31.40 4.53 5.60
CA ALA A 55 30.47 3.43 5.77
C ALA A 55 30.18 2.74 4.43
N ALA A 56 30.68 1.51 4.25
CA ALA A 56 30.48 0.71 3.04
C ALA A 56 29.00 0.57 2.64
N LEU A 57 28.10 0.44 3.63
CA LEU A 57 26.66 0.36 3.40
C LEU A 57 26.05 1.62 2.78
N LEU A 58 26.55 2.81 3.15
CA LEU A 58 26.07 4.09 2.60
C LEU A 58 26.51 4.25 1.13
N GLN A 59 27.68 3.73 0.78
CA GLN A 59 28.22 3.81 -0.58
C GLN A 59 27.44 2.95 -1.58
N MET A 60 26.71 1.93 -1.11
CA MET A 60 25.87 1.08 -1.97
C MET A 60 24.69 1.84 -2.62
N PHE A 61 24.22 2.92 -1.99
CA PHE A 61 23.04 3.67 -2.45
C PHE A 61 23.38 4.81 -3.40
N PHE A 62 24.59 5.38 -3.35
CA PHE A 62 24.96 6.53 -4.17
C PHE A 62 25.62 6.11 -5.48
N PRO A 63 25.16 6.62 -6.64
CA PRO A 63 25.95 6.56 -7.86
C PRO A 63 27.17 7.49 -7.69
N GLY A 64 28.38 6.99 -7.97
CA GLY A 64 29.59 7.83 -7.99
C GLY A 64 30.71 7.44 -7.01
N GLY A 65 31.06 6.15 -6.93
CA GLY A 65 32.46 5.76 -6.70
C GLY A 65 33.25 5.80 -8.02
N ALA A 66 34.57 5.73 -7.97
CA ALA A 66 35.53 5.98 -9.07
C ALA A 66 35.38 5.15 -10.39
N GLU A 67 34.34 4.33 -10.55
CA GLU A 67 34.24 3.30 -11.61
C GLU A 67 32.86 3.20 -12.32
N ASN A 68 32.10 4.28 -12.51
CA ASN A 68 30.84 4.26 -13.30
C ASN A 68 29.75 3.28 -12.76
N ARG A 69 29.27 3.50 -11.54
CA ARG A 69 28.19 2.67 -10.94
C ARG A 69 26.82 2.90 -11.60
N THR A 70 25.99 1.85 -11.63
CA THR A 70 24.70 1.78 -12.34
C THR A 70 23.58 2.59 -11.66
N LEU A 71 22.61 3.07 -12.45
CA LEU A 71 21.42 3.81 -11.96
C LEU A 71 20.37 2.90 -11.27
N ILE A 72 20.63 1.60 -11.23
CA ILE A 72 19.67 0.57 -10.84
C ILE A 72 19.29 0.68 -9.37
N PRO A 73 20.21 0.87 -8.39
CA PRO A 73 19.83 1.08 -6.99
C PRO A 73 18.85 2.26 -6.82
N ALA A 74 19.03 3.34 -7.59
CA ALA A 74 18.14 4.49 -7.53
C ALA A 74 16.73 4.17 -8.04
N ILE A 75 16.63 3.40 -9.13
CA ILE A 75 15.35 2.94 -9.66
C ILE A 75 14.67 1.99 -8.66
N THR A 76 15.42 1.06 -8.07
CA THR A 76 14.90 0.11 -7.06
C THR A 76 14.39 0.84 -5.82
N VAL A 77 15.12 1.83 -5.32
CA VAL A 77 14.69 2.66 -4.18
C VAL A 77 13.45 3.48 -4.53
N LEU A 78 13.39 4.05 -5.73
CA LEU A 78 12.21 4.78 -6.20
C LEU A 78 10.97 3.87 -6.23
N ALA A 79 11.08 2.69 -6.84
CA ALA A 79 10.01 1.70 -6.88
C ALA A 79 9.58 1.30 -5.47
N ALA A 80 10.53 1.07 -4.56
CA ALA A 80 10.25 0.71 -3.18
C ALA A 80 9.55 1.83 -2.39
N MET A 81 9.98 3.08 -2.56
CA MET A 81 9.36 4.25 -1.92
C MET A 81 7.97 4.54 -2.48
N TRP A 82 7.74 4.29 -3.77
CA TRP A 82 6.41 4.39 -4.37
C TRP A 82 5.46 3.33 -3.78
N THR A 83 5.90 2.08 -3.67
CA THR A 83 5.13 1.02 -2.99
C THR A 83 4.84 1.39 -1.53
N LEU A 84 5.85 1.92 -0.81
CA LEU A 84 5.67 2.39 0.56
C LEU A 84 4.64 3.52 0.65
N SER A 85 4.66 4.46 -0.30
CA SER A 85 3.68 5.55 -0.40
C SER A 85 2.26 5.01 -0.54
N MET A 86 2.02 4.03 -1.43
CA MET A 86 0.72 3.38 -1.56
C MET A 86 0.25 2.77 -0.22
N LEU A 87 1.15 2.05 0.47
CA LEU A 87 0.88 1.45 1.78
C LEU A 87 0.60 2.51 2.87
N LEU A 88 1.27 3.66 2.86
CA LEU A 88 1.05 4.73 3.83
C LEU A 88 -0.30 5.43 3.62
N ILE A 89 -0.68 5.68 2.37
CA ILE A 89 -2.00 6.21 2.03
C ILE A 89 -3.08 5.25 2.50
N LYS A 90 -2.94 3.95 2.18
CA LYS A 90 -3.91 2.92 2.57
C LYS A 90 -4.04 2.78 4.09
N LYS A 91 -2.92 2.75 4.81
CA LYS A 91 -2.90 2.77 6.28
C LYS A 91 -3.60 4.01 6.86
N SER A 92 -3.45 5.16 6.22
CA SER A 92 -4.09 6.41 6.66
C SER A 92 -5.61 6.35 6.42
N LYS A 93 -6.05 5.85 5.26
CA LYS A 93 -7.47 5.60 4.96
C LYS A 93 -8.10 4.62 5.97
N LEU A 94 -7.43 3.51 6.27
CA LEU A 94 -7.91 2.52 7.26
C LEU A 94 -8.07 3.15 8.66
N LYS A 95 -7.09 3.94 9.11
CA LYS A 95 -7.20 4.63 10.41
C LYS A 95 -8.39 5.60 10.46
N LEU A 96 -8.66 6.30 9.36
CA LEU A 96 -9.82 7.19 9.27
C LEU A 96 -11.13 6.39 9.33
N GLN A 97 -11.22 5.30 8.57
CA GLN A 97 -12.38 4.40 8.59
C GLN A 97 -12.62 3.80 9.98
N GLN A 98 -11.57 3.36 10.68
CA GLN A 98 -11.67 2.85 12.05
C GLN A 98 -12.20 3.91 13.02
N LYS A 99 -11.73 5.16 12.90
CA LYS A 99 -12.22 6.27 13.71
C LYS A 99 -13.68 6.59 13.43
N MET A 100 -14.07 6.62 12.15
CA MET A 100 -15.46 6.84 11.75
C MET A 100 -16.37 5.71 12.23
N PHE A 101 -15.93 4.45 12.13
CA PHE A 101 -16.69 3.32 12.64
C PHE A 101 -16.87 3.38 14.16
N ALA A 102 -15.82 3.74 14.90
CA ALA A 102 -15.90 3.92 16.35
C ALA A 102 -16.85 5.08 16.73
N ALA A 103 -16.74 6.24 16.07
CA ALA A 103 -17.62 7.39 16.30
C ALA A 103 -19.08 7.13 15.87
N GLY A 104 -19.26 6.35 14.80
CA GLY A 104 -20.57 5.94 14.30
C GLY A 104 -21.20 4.82 15.10
N SER A 105 -20.44 4.07 15.92
CA SER A 105 -20.94 2.87 16.64
C SER A 105 -22.19 3.08 17.49
N GLU A 106 -22.33 4.27 18.06
CA GLU A 106 -23.47 4.65 18.88
C GLU A 106 -24.64 5.17 18.03
N LEU A 107 -24.33 5.86 16.92
CA LEU A 107 -25.30 6.30 15.92
C LEU A 107 -25.83 5.15 15.05
N TRP A 108 -25.06 4.10 14.76
CA TRP A 108 -25.52 2.92 14.02
C TRP A 108 -26.64 2.19 14.76
N ARG A 109 -26.65 2.25 16.09
CA ARG A 109 -27.72 1.69 16.93
C ARG A 109 -28.98 2.56 16.94
N GLN A 110 -28.89 3.85 16.60
CA GLN A 110 -29.99 4.82 16.69
C GLN A 110 -30.50 5.33 15.34
N ALA A 111 -29.72 5.22 14.27
CA ALA A 111 -30.04 5.79 12.95
C ALA A 111 -31.03 4.91 12.18
N CYS A 112 -32.32 5.15 12.40
CA CYS A 112 -33.42 4.48 11.67
C CYS A 112 -33.67 5.03 10.24
N THR A 113 -32.95 6.06 9.76
CA THR A 113 -33.30 6.74 8.50
C THR A 113 -32.12 6.91 7.55
N GLU A 114 -32.28 6.49 6.28
CA GLU A 114 -31.28 6.57 5.21
C GLU A 114 -30.73 7.99 4.97
N SER A 115 -31.52 9.03 5.29
CA SER A 115 -31.09 10.43 5.20
C SER A 115 -30.00 10.78 6.21
N GLN A 116 -30.05 10.24 7.44
CA GLN A 116 -29.00 10.41 8.46
C GLN A 116 -27.74 9.63 8.07
N PHE A 117 -27.91 8.41 7.53
CA PHE A 117 -26.79 7.61 7.05
C PHE A 117 -26.01 8.29 5.90
N ARG A 118 -26.71 8.79 4.87
CA ARG A 118 -26.08 9.52 3.76
C ARG A 118 -25.44 10.85 4.18
N SER A 119 -25.87 11.43 5.31
CA SER A 119 -25.25 12.65 5.85
C SER A 119 -23.90 12.39 6.54
N ILE A 120 -23.70 11.17 7.04
CA ILE A 120 -22.48 10.74 7.73
C ILE A 120 -21.52 10.07 6.73
N TYR A 121 -22.05 9.34 5.76
CA TYR A 121 -21.31 8.69 4.67
C TYR A 121 -21.82 9.19 3.31
N PRO A 122 -21.26 10.30 2.81
CA PRO A 122 -21.64 10.87 1.50
C PRO A 122 -21.39 9.89 0.35
N GLU A 123 -20.34 9.05 0.48
CA GLU A 123 -20.01 7.98 -0.46
C GLU A 123 -19.97 6.63 0.28
N PRO A 124 -21.02 5.79 0.18
CA PRO A 124 -21.07 4.51 0.89
C PRO A 124 -20.06 3.50 0.35
N GLU A 125 -19.65 3.62 -0.92
CA GLU A 125 -18.60 2.80 -1.55
C GLU A 125 -17.22 3.05 -0.95
N ALA A 126 -17.07 4.10 -0.13
CA ALA A 126 -15.79 4.52 0.39
C ALA A 126 -15.31 3.79 1.65
N SER A 127 -16.21 3.07 2.31
CA SER A 127 -15.97 2.43 3.58
C SER A 127 -16.68 1.10 3.61
N VAL A 128 -15.96 0.04 3.97
CA VAL A 128 -16.53 -1.31 4.19
C VAL A 128 -17.73 -1.24 5.13
N ALA A 129 -17.65 -0.40 6.18
CA ALA A 129 -18.75 -0.21 7.13
C ALA A 129 -19.98 0.44 6.48
N ALA A 130 -19.77 1.39 5.57
CA ALA A 130 -20.86 2.09 4.90
C ALA A 130 -21.51 1.21 3.82
N VAL A 131 -20.74 0.45 3.05
CA VAL A 131 -21.30 -0.56 2.11
C VAL A 131 -22.16 -1.56 2.88
N MET A 132 -21.64 -2.07 4.00
CA MET A 132 -22.33 -3.07 4.81
C MET A 132 -23.63 -2.54 5.41
N LEU A 133 -23.63 -1.31 5.92
CA LEU A 133 -24.85 -0.72 6.46
C LEU A 133 -25.87 -0.36 5.37
N ALA A 134 -25.41 0.13 4.21
CA ALA A 134 -26.29 0.42 3.09
C ALA A 134 -26.99 -0.86 2.61
N GLU A 135 -26.28 -1.99 2.55
CA GLU A 135 -26.86 -3.26 2.16
C GLU A 135 -27.86 -3.79 3.20
N GLN A 136 -27.55 -3.66 4.48
CA GLN A 136 -28.47 -3.98 5.57
C GLN A 136 -29.79 -3.20 5.49
N LEU A 137 -29.71 -1.89 5.28
CA LEU A 137 -30.89 -1.04 5.14
C LEU A 137 -31.75 -1.43 3.93
N LYS A 138 -31.13 -1.84 2.82
CA LYS A 138 -31.85 -2.35 1.64
C LYS A 138 -32.55 -3.67 1.95
N LEU A 139 -31.85 -4.63 2.56
CA LEU A 139 -32.40 -5.94 2.90
C LEU A 139 -33.53 -5.85 3.92
N HIS A 140 -33.45 -4.93 4.87
CA HIS A 140 -34.50 -4.72 5.87
C HIS A 140 -35.81 -4.20 5.25
N ARG A 141 -35.73 -3.37 4.21
CA ARG A 141 -36.93 -2.88 3.49
C ARG A 141 -37.51 -3.89 2.50
N SER A 142 -36.79 -4.98 2.24
CA SER A 142 -37.28 -6.04 1.37
C SER A 142 -38.16 -7.02 2.16
N ASP A 143 -39.26 -7.49 1.56
CA ASP A 143 -40.17 -8.50 2.12
C ASP A 143 -39.57 -9.91 2.15
N LEU A 144 -38.25 -10.03 2.24
CA LEU A 144 -37.53 -11.30 2.26
C LEU A 144 -37.59 -11.95 3.64
N ALA A 145 -37.62 -13.29 3.64
CA ALA A 145 -37.50 -14.06 4.87
C ALA A 145 -36.16 -13.78 5.56
N LEU A 146 -36.10 -13.94 6.88
CA LEU A 146 -34.87 -13.70 7.65
C LEU A 146 -33.70 -14.55 7.14
N ALA A 147 -33.95 -15.82 6.77
CA ALA A 147 -32.94 -16.72 6.24
C ALA A 147 -32.32 -16.19 4.94
N ASP A 148 -33.14 -15.71 4.00
CA ASP A 148 -32.68 -15.19 2.71
C ASP A 148 -31.84 -13.91 2.89
N ARG A 149 -32.25 -13.03 3.82
CA ARG A 149 -31.49 -11.80 4.13
C ARG A 149 -30.11 -12.11 4.71
N LEU A 150 -30.02 -13.08 5.61
CA LEU A 150 -28.75 -13.51 6.19
C LEU A 150 -27.83 -14.09 5.12
N GLN A 151 -28.36 -14.93 4.22
CA GLN A 151 -27.58 -15.51 3.14
C GLN A 151 -27.05 -14.44 2.16
N ILE A 152 -27.89 -13.47 1.77
CA ILE A 152 -27.44 -12.38 0.88
C ILE A 152 -26.35 -11.55 1.56
N MET A 153 -26.49 -11.29 2.86
CA MET A 153 -25.50 -10.55 3.62
C MET A 153 -24.17 -11.32 3.74
N GLU A 154 -24.22 -12.63 3.99
CA GLU A 154 -23.03 -13.49 4.01
C GLU A 154 -22.29 -13.47 2.67
N ASN A 155 -23.02 -13.64 1.56
CA ASN A 155 -22.42 -13.53 0.22
C ASN A 155 -21.78 -12.16 0.01
N LYS A 156 -22.42 -11.09 0.49
CA LYS A 156 -21.87 -9.74 0.37
C LYS A 156 -20.59 -9.56 1.20
N PHE A 157 -20.48 -10.20 2.37
CA PHE A 157 -19.25 -10.19 3.16
C PHE A 157 -18.11 -10.88 2.42
N ASP A 158 -18.37 -12.07 1.87
CA ASP A 158 -17.36 -12.83 1.13
C ASP A 158 -16.87 -12.06 -0.11
N ASP A 159 -17.76 -11.34 -0.78
CA ASP A 159 -17.41 -10.47 -1.90
C ASP A 159 -16.52 -9.29 -1.47
N LEU A 160 -16.83 -8.65 -0.34
CA LEU A 160 -15.99 -7.56 0.17
C LEU A 160 -14.62 -8.03 0.65
N GLU A 161 -14.51 -9.21 1.26
CA GLU A 161 -13.21 -9.77 1.65
C GLU A 161 -12.32 -9.98 0.41
N LYS A 162 -12.87 -10.55 -0.67
CA LYS A 162 -12.17 -10.70 -1.94
C LYS A 162 -11.79 -9.34 -2.55
N GLU A 163 -12.65 -8.35 -2.44
CA GLU A 163 -12.35 -7.01 -2.94
C GLU A 163 -11.18 -6.36 -2.16
N LEU A 164 -11.14 -6.52 -0.83
CA LEU A 164 -10.04 -6.06 0.00
C LEU A 164 -8.71 -6.72 -0.40
N GLU A 165 -8.71 -8.02 -0.64
CA GLU A 165 -7.55 -8.75 -1.15
C GLU A 165 -7.14 -8.26 -2.55
N ASN A 166 -8.11 -8.07 -3.45
CA ASN A 166 -7.88 -7.56 -4.80
C ASN A 166 -7.20 -6.18 -4.79
N ASN A 167 -7.53 -5.32 -3.83
CA ASN A 167 -6.91 -4.01 -3.69
C ASN A 167 -5.41 -4.08 -3.34
N PHE A 168 -4.90 -5.21 -2.85
CA PHE A 168 -3.48 -5.45 -2.61
C PHE A 168 -2.75 -6.11 -3.78
N ILE A 169 -3.45 -6.54 -4.85
CA ILE A 169 -2.81 -7.19 -6.01
C ILE A 169 -1.76 -6.27 -6.63
N ILE A 170 -2.12 -5.00 -6.91
CA ILE A 170 -1.19 -4.04 -7.51
C ILE A 170 0.04 -3.85 -6.62
N ILE A 171 -0.16 -3.64 -5.31
CA ILE A 171 0.93 -3.49 -4.34
C ILE A 171 1.83 -4.73 -4.35
N SER A 172 1.24 -5.93 -4.36
CA SER A 172 1.98 -7.19 -4.38
C SER A 172 2.77 -7.39 -5.67
N SER A 173 2.23 -7.00 -6.82
CA SER A 173 2.94 -7.01 -8.11
C SER A 173 4.16 -6.08 -8.10
N PHE A 174 4.04 -4.89 -7.50
CA PHE A 174 5.18 -3.99 -7.33
C PHE A 174 6.24 -4.57 -6.40
N ILE A 175 5.84 -5.17 -5.26
CA ILE A 175 6.79 -5.83 -4.34
C ILE A 175 7.54 -6.96 -5.05
N TRP A 176 6.84 -7.76 -5.85
CA TRP A 176 7.45 -8.84 -6.64
C TRP A 176 8.41 -8.33 -7.74
N SER A 177 8.15 -7.14 -8.28
CA SER A 177 9.00 -6.55 -9.32
C SER A 177 10.35 -6.05 -8.79
N ILE A 178 10.44 -5.72 -7.49
CA ILE A 178 11.66 -5.19 -6.87
C ILE A 178 12.83 -6.21 -6.94
N PRO A 179 12.66 -7.49 -6.55
CA PRO A 179 13.70 -8.52 -6.74
C PRO A 179 14.12 -8.69 -8.21
N VAL A 180 13.18 -8.59 -9.15
CA VAL A 180 13.47 -8.67 -10.59
C VAL A 180 14.35 -7.50 -11.03
N LEU A 181 14.08 -6.27 -10.56
CA LEU A 181 14.96 -5.11 -10.78
C LEU A 181 16.36 -5.33 -10.19
N GLY A 182 16.45 -5.94 -9.00
CA GLY A 182 17.73 -6.33 -8.40
C GLY A 182 18.51 -7.33 -9.26
N PHE A 183 17.82 -8.34 -9.79
CA PHE A 183 18.40 -9.31 -10.71
C PHE A 183 18.85 -8.68 -12.04
N ILE A 184 18.12 -7.70 -12.57
CA ILE A 184 18.59 -6.92 -13.73
C ILE A 184 19.90 -6.19 -13.38
N GLY A 185 20.02 -5.69 -12.14
CA GLY A 185 21.26 -5.16 -11.57
C GLY A 185 22.43 -6.14 -11.59
N THR A 186 22.20 -7.40 -11.19
CA THR A 186 23.26 -8.42 -11.25
C THR A 186 23.70 -8.72 -12.65
N VAL A 187 22.75 -8.91 -13.56
CA VAL A 187 23.05 -9.25 -14.95
C VAL A 187 23.91 -8.17 -15.57
N LEU A 188 23.59 -6.89 -15.33
CA LEU A 188 24.38 -5.78 -15.85
C LEU A 188 25.76 -5.66 -15.18
N GLY A 189 25.88 -5.85 -13.86
CA GLY A 189 27.15 -5.82 -13.15
C GLY A 189 28.10 -6.97 -13.55
N LEU A 190 27.55 -8.19 -13.65
CA LEU A 190 28.28 -9.38 -14.06
C LEU A 190 28.66 -9.32 -15.55
N ALA A 191 27.78 -8.86 -16.43
CA ALA A 191 28.10 -8.69 -17.84
C ALA A 191 29.27 -7.71 -18.04
N GLY A 192 29.29 -6.60 -17.29
CA GLY A 192 30.42 -5.67 -17.29
C GLY A 192 31.72 -6.32 -16.81
N ALA A 193 31.67 -7.07 -15.70
CA ALA A 193 32.84 -7.78 -15.17
C ALA A 193 33.40 -8.81 -16.16
N VAL A 194 32.53 -9.59 -16.82
CA VAL A 194 32.93 -10.60 -17.81
C VAL A 194 33.49 -9.97 -19.08
N SER A 195 32.92 -8.84 -19.53
CA SER A 195 33.45 -8.08 -20.67
C SER A 195 34.90 -7.65 -20.43
N ASN A 196 35.20 -7.13 -19.24
CA ASN A 196 36.55 -6.69 -18.88
C ASN A 196 37.53 -7.87 -18.80
N PHE A 197 37.07 -9.04 -18.35
CA PHE A 197 37.89 -10.26 -18.39
C PHE A 197 38.19 -10.73 -19.83
N GLY A 198 37.22 -10.62 -20.75
CA GLY A 198 37.39 -10.96 -22.16
C GLY A 198 38.46 -10.11 -22.87
N LEU A 199 38.57 -8.83 -22.53
CA LEU A 199 39.62 -7.93 -23.03
C LEU A 199 41.02 -8.38 -22.58
N LEU A 200 41.15 -8.84 -21.33
CA LEU A 200 42.39 -9.39 -20.79
C LEU A 200 42.80 -10.69 -21.53
N ALA A 201 41.83 -11.56 -21.83
CA ALA A 201 42.06 -12.82 -22.54
C ALA A 201 42.40 -12.63 -24.03
N SER A 202 42.05 -11.49 -24.62
CA SER A 202 42.26 -11.18 -26.05
C SER A 202 43.68 -10.69 -26.38
N GLY A 203 44.59 -10.63 -25.39
CA GLY A 203 46.00 -10.30 -25.60
C GLY A 203 46.31 -8.81 -25.74
N ASP A 204 45.35 -7.94 -25.40
CA ASP A 204 45.59 -6.50 -25.36
C ASP A 204 46.61 -6.20 -24.25
N LYS A 205 47.51 -5.23 -24.45
CA LYS A 205 48.63 -4.91 -23.52
C LYS A 205 48.16 -4.24 -22.22
N VAL A 206 46.96 -4.58 -21.75
CA VAL A 206 46.39 -4.08 -20.51
C VAL A 206 46.93 -4.94 -19.38
N SER A 207 47.70 -4.33 -18.48
CA SER A 207 48.20 -5.02 -17.28
C SER A 207 47.03 -5.56 -16.46
N PHE A 208 47.16 -6.79 -15.96
CA PHE A 208 46.17 -7.40 -15.05
C PHE A 208 45.79 -6.49 -13.88
N GLU A 209 46.77 -5.73 -13.36
CA GLU A 209 46.61 -4.74 -12.29
C GLU A 209 45.61 -3.61 -12.64
N ALA A 210 45.44 -3.30 -13.92
CA ALA A 210 44.51 -2.26 -14.39
C ALA A 210 43.08 -2.78 -14.59
N VAL A 211 42.90 -4.10 -14.78
CA VAL A 211 41.61 -4.73 -15.07
C VAL A 211 40.94 -5.30 -13.81
N LEU A 212 41.75 -5.76 -12.84
CA LEU A 212 41.25 -6.35 -11.59
C LEU A 212 40.27 -5.43 -10.82
N PRO A 213 40.52 -4.11 -10.68
CA PRO A 213 39.56 -3.20 -10.05
C PRO A 213 38.22 -3.19 -10.78
N GLN A 214 38.23 -3.16 -12.11
CA GLN A 214 37.00 -3.11 -12.92
C GLN A 214 36.17 -4.39 -12.83
N ILE A 215 36.82 -5.56 -12.75
CA ILE A 215 36.13 -6.85 -12.56
C ILE A 215 35.50 -6.90 -11.16
N THR A 216 36.27 -6.54 -10.14
CA THR A 216 35.81 -6.57 -8.74
C THR A 216 34.73 -5.51 -8.48
N GLY A 217 34.78 -4.36 -9.14
CA GLY A 217 33.74 -3.32 -9.11
C GLY A 217 32.44 -3.76 -9.77
N GLY A 218 32.50 -4.47 -10.91
CA GLY A 218 31.32 -5.06 -11.55
C GLY A 218 30.64 -6.14 -10.68
N LEU A 219 31.44 -7.02 -10.06
CA LEU A 219 30.96 -8.01 -9.09
C LEU A 219 30.34 -7.35 -7.85
N ALA A 220 30.99 -6.32 -7.29
CA ALA A 220 30.46 -5.58 -6.15
C ALA A 220 29.10 -4.96 -6.49
N THR A 221 28.97 -4.31 -7.65
CA THR A 221 27.71 -3.71 -8.10
C THR A 221 26.59 -4.75 -8.24
N ALA A 222 26.90 -5.95 -8.72
CA ALA A 222 25.93 -7.04 -8.84
C ALA A 222 25.39 -7.48 -7.47
N PHE A 223 26.27 -7.71 -6.49
CA PHE A 223 25.84 -8.09 -5.14
C PHE A 223 25.11 -6.97 -4.41
N GLU A 224 25.58 -5.72 -4.52
CA GLU A 224 24.98 -4.54 -3.90
C GLU A 224 23.53 -4.32 -4.36
N THR A 225 23.31 -4.31 -5.68
CA THR A 225 21.96 -4.10 -6.26
C THR A 225 20.96 -5.17 -5.83
N THR A 226 21.40 -6.44 -5.74
CA THR A 226 20.56 -7.55 -5.26
C THR A 226 20.23 -7.42 -3.80
N LEU A 227 21.23 -7.14 -2.97
CA LEU A 227 21.06 -7.02 -1.53
C LEU A 227 20.03 -5.94 -1.22
N ILE A 228 20.16 -4.77 -1.85
CA ILE A 228 19.21 -3.66 -1.70
C ILE A 228 17.80 -4.10 -2.12
N ALA A 229 17.65 -4.72 -3.30
CA ALA A 229 16.35 -5.15 -3.79
C ALA A 229 15.67 -6.16 -2.86
N LEU A 230 16.38 -7.20 -2.42
CA LEU A 230 15.82 -8.24 -1.56
C LEU A 230 15.44 -7.71 -0.19
N VAL A 231 16.30 -6.89 0.43
CA VAL A 231 16.01 -6.31 1.75
C VAL A 231 14.80 -5.39 1.68
N MET A 232 14.71 -4.52 0.67
CA MET A 232 13.57 -3.62 0.50
C MET A 232 12.28 -4.39 0.21
N ALA A 233 12.34 -5.39 -0.66
CA ALA A 233 11.18 -6.24 -0.97
C ALA A 233 10.69 -6.99 0.27
N LEU A 234 11.59 -7.55 1.09
CA LEU A 234 11.24 -8.23 2.33
C LEU A 234 10.53 -7.30 3.32
N ILE A 235 11.08 -6.09 3.53
CA ILE A 235 10.47 -5.11 4.44
C ILE A 235 9.08 -4.70 3.94
N LEU A 236 8.94 -4.40 2.65
CA LEU A 236 7.65 -4.02 2.06
C LEU A 236 6.63 -5.15 2.10
N GLN A 237 7.05 -6.38 1.83
CA GLN A 237 6.20 -7.57 1.93
C GLN A 237 5.66 -7.72 3.36
N LEU A 238 6.51 -7.57 4.36
CA LEU A 238 6.10 -7.65 5.76
C LEU A 238 5.08 -6.57 6.12
N ILE A 239 5.33 -5.32 5.71
CA ILE A 239 4.39 -4.20 5.94
C ILE A 239 3.05 -4.47 5.24
N SER A 240 3.09 -4.93 3.98
CA SER A 240 1.89 -5.25 3.19
C SER A 240 1.06 -6.34 3.85
N SER A 241 1.68 -7.45 4.26
CA SER A 241 1.01 -8.56 4.93
C SER A 241 0.34 -8.14 6.24
N PHE A 242 1.03 -7.35 7.08
CA PHE A 242 0.43 -6.84 8.31
C PHE A 242 -0.75 -5.88 8.04
N GLN A 243 -0.67 -5.05 7.00
CA GLN A 243 -1.77 -4.16 6.64
C GLN A 243 -2.99 -4.93 6.12
N LEU A 244 -2.79 -5.91 5.24
CA LEU A 244 -3.88 -6.75 4.75
C LEU A 244 -4.58 -7.47 5.92
N GLN A 245 -3.82 -8.06 6.85
CA GLN A 245 -4.39 -8.66 8.06
C GLN A 245 -5.19 -7.66 8.89
N SER A 246 -4.72 -6.42 9.01
CA SER A 246 -5.45 -5.37 9.74
C SER A 246 -6.74 -4.92 9.06
N GLU A 247 -6.79 -4.92 7.72
CA GLU A 247 -7.99 -4.62 6.94
C GLU A 247 -9.03 -5.75 7.06
N LEU A 248 -8.60 -7.00 6.92
CA LEU A 248 -9.46 -8.17 7.10
C LEU A 248 -9.99 -8.27 8.54
N ALA A 249 -9.15 -8.04 9.55
CA ALA A 249 -9.58 -8.00 10.94
C ALA A 249 -10.60 -6.88 11.20
N PHE A 250 -10.47 -5.73 10.53
CA PHE A 250 -11.45 -4.66 10.60
C PHE A 250 -12.78 -5.05 9.94
N ALA A 251 -12.74 -5.68 8.76
CA ALA A 251 -13.93 -6.22 8.09
C ALA A 251 -14.65 -7.27 8.96
N ALA A 252 -13.91 -8.19 9.58
CA ALA A 252 -14.45 -9.18 10.50
C ALA A 252 -15.11 -8.54 11.74
N ARG A 253 -14.53 -7.45 12.27
CA ARG A 253 -15.14 -6.68 13.37
C ARG A 253 -16.45 -6.02 12.95
N ILE A 254 -16.53 -5.50 11.72
CA ILE A 254 -17.77 -4.96 11.15
C ILE A 254 -18.78 -6.10 11.00
N LYS A 255 -18.38 -7.26 10.45
CA LYS A 255 -19.23 -8.44 10.34
C LYS A 255 -19.80 -8.89 11.68
N ALA A 256 -18.99 -8.92 12.74
CA ALA A 256 -19.45 -9.25 14.08
C ALA A 256 -20.43 -8.19 14.64
N ALA A 257 -20.18 -6.91 14.39
CA ALA A 257 -21.05 -5.82 14.83
C ALA A 257 -22.40 -5.80 14.09
N THR A 258 -22.41 -6.19 12.82
CA THR A 258 -23.60 -6.19 11.95
C THR A 258 -24.36 -7.52 11.98
N GLY A 259 -23.65 -8.64 12.11
CA GLY A 259 -24.20 -10.00 12.22
C GLY A 259 -24.61 -10.39 13.64
N GLY A 260 -24.13 -9.66 14.65
CA GLY A 260 -24.65 -9.68 16.01
C GLY A 260 -25.65 -8.56 16.23
N MET A 261 -26.75 -8.52 15.49
CA MET A 261 -27.85 -7.63 15.85
C MET A 261 -28.79 -8.33 16.84
N PRO A 262 -29.15 -7.67 17.96
CA PRO A 262 -30.34 -8.02 18.72
C PRO A 262 -31.49 -8.10 17.72
N THR A 263 -32.42 -9.01 17.93
CA THR A 263 -33.78 -8.86 17.43
C THR A 263 -34.21 -7.44 17.77
N TRP A 264 -34.16 -6.53 16.80
CA TRP A 264 -34.85 -5.27 16.90
C TRP A 264 -36.31 -5.70 16.86
N GLU A 265 -36.87 -5.95 18.03
CA GLU A 265 -38.30 -6.12 18.15
C GLU A 265 -38.87 -4.76 17.73
N ASN A 266 -39.66 -4.78 16.66
CA ASN A 266 -40.27 -3.60 16.09
C ASN A 266 -41.00 -2.84 17.22
N PRO A 267 -40.60 -1.62 17.61
CA PRO A 267 -41.33 -0.89 18.64
C PRO A 267 -42.77 -0.56 18.20
N ALA A 268 -43.12 -0.74 16.92
CA ALA A 268 -44.50 -0.66 16.46
C ALA A 268 -45.34 -1.91 16.78
N GLU A 269 -44.73 -3.05 17.17
CA GLU A 269 -45.47 -4.24 17.62
C GLU A 269 -45.81 -4.20 19.13
N GLU A 270 -45.09 -3.42 19.94
CA GLU A 270 -45.43 -3.24 21.37
C GLU A 270 -46.64 -2.31 21.58
N VAL A 271 -46.86 -1.34 20.68
CA VAL A 271 -48.00 -0.41 20.77
C VAL A 271 -49.32 -1.07 20.35
N GLY A 272 -49.27 -2.24 19.70
CA GLY A 272 -50.46 -3.03 19.33
C GLY A 272 -50.83 -4.14 20.32
N ARG A 273 -50.09 -4.28 21.43
CA ARG A 273 -50.25 -5.39 22.39
C ARG A 273 -50.54 -4.96 23.83
N GLN A 274 -50.92 -3.69 24.05
CA GLN A 274 -51.48 -3.20 25.32
C GLN A 274 -52.95 -2.82 25.19
#